data_AF-A0A3D2VN11-F1
#
_entry.id   AF-A0A3D2VN11-F1
#
_cell.length_a   1.000
_cell.length_b   1.000
_cell.length_c   1.000
_cell.angle_alpha   90.00
_cell.angle_beta   90.00
_cell.angle_gamma   90.00
#
_symmetry.space_group_name_H-M   'P 1'
#
loop_
_entity.id
_entity.type
_entity.pdbx_description
1 polymer ?
#
loop_
_entity_poly.entity_id
_entity_poly.type
_entity_poly.pdbx_seq_one_letter_code
_entity_poly.pdbx_strand_id
1 'polypeptide(L)'
;MTTFHDLRSRRRDLLDDLGELEDAFAEVTAALDEPSNDDEDARAEQRRHRAWLERQRAGLLVVLSETERALLEFGADGWDDP
;
A
#
# COMPACT_ATOMS: atom_id res chain seq x y z
N MET A 1 17.51 -4.15 -17.56
CA MET A 1 18.14 -3.34 -16.50
C MET A 1 17.10 -2.35 -16.05
N THR A 2 16.70 -2.38 -14.78
CA THR A 2 15.77 -1.40 -14.22
C THR A 2 16.50 -0.05 -14.14
N THR A 3 15.92 1.00 -14.70
CA THR A 3 16.51 2.34 -14.64
C THR A 3 15.97 3.12 -13.44
N PHE A 4 16.65 4.21 -13.09
CA PHE A 4 16.15 5.17 -12.09
C PHE A 4 14.75 5.69 -12.45
N HIS A 5 14.49 5.95 -13.74
CA HIS A 5 13.17 6.39 -14.21
C HIS A 5 12.10 5.31 -14.00
N ASP A 6 12.44 4.04 -14.26
CA ASP A 6 11.51 2.91 -14.04
C ASP A 6 11.16 2.77 -12.55
N LEU A 7 12.16 2.88 -11.66
CA LEU A 7 11.94 2.84 -10.21
C LEU A 7 11.10 4.04 -9.73
N ARG A 8 11.30 5.23 -10.31
CA ARG A 8 10.51 6.41 -9.98
C ARG A 8 9.06 6.28 -10.44
N SER A 9 8.83 5.72 -11.63
CA SER A 9 7.46 5.42 -12.10
C SER A 9 6.81 4.40 -11.17
N ARG A 10 7.51 3.28 -10.91
CA ARG A 10 7.02 2.23 -10.02
C ARG A 10 6.70 2.75 -8.62
N ARG A 11 7.51 3.65 -8.06
CA ARG A 11 7.23 4.28 -6.77
C ARG A 11 5.92 5.06 -6.80
N ARG A 12 5.65 5.80 -7.88
CA ARG A 12 4.39 6.54 -8.02
C ARG A 12 3.21 5.57 -8.10
N ASP A 13 3.32 4.55 -8.95
CA ASP A 13 2.25 3.55 -9.12
C ASP A 13 1.94 2.86 -7.77
N LEU A 14 2.97 2.52 -6.98
CA LEU A 14 2.80 1.96 -5.64
C LEU A 14 2.18 2.94 -4.64
N LEU A 15 2.41 4.25 -4.76
CA LEU A 15 1.78 5.25 -3.90
C LEU A 15 0.31 5.46 -4.27
N ASP A 16 0.00 5.40 -5.57
CA ASP A 16 -1.39 5.46 -6.06
C ASP A 16 -2.17 4.22 -5.56
N ASP A 17 -1.61 3.02 -5.73
CA ASP A 17 -2.16 1.77 -5.20
C ASP A 17 -2.34 1.81 -3.67
N LEU A 18 -1.41 2.43 -2.94
CA LEU A 18 -1.51 2.59 -1.48
C LEU A 18 -2.70 3.45 -1.10
N GLY A 19 -2.90 4.56 -1.82
CA GLY A 19 -4.03 5.47 -1.60
C GLY A 19 -5.36 4.76 -1.80
N GLU A 20 -5.53 4.06 -2.92
CA GLU A 20 -6.75 3.30 -3.21
C GLU A 20 -7.05 2.25 -2.13
N LEU A 21 -6.00 1.58 -1.62
CA LEU A 21 -6.15 0.59 -0.57
C LEU A 21 -6.50 1.21 0.79
N GLU A 22 -5.93 2.38 1.11
CA GLU A 22 -6.24 3.11 2.34
C GLU A 22 -7.69 3.64 2.32
N ASP A 23 -8.18 4.09 1.16
CA ASP A 23 -9.59 4.47 0.97
C ASP A 23 -10.52 3.28 1.19
N ALA A 24 -10.25 2.13 0.56
CA ALA A 24 -11.04 0.91 0.74
C ALA A 24 -11.02 0.43 2.21
N PHE A 25 -9.87 0.53 2.88
CA PHE A 25 -9.75 0.20 4.30
C PHE A 25 -10.58 1.13 5.19
N ALA A 26 -10.60 2.43 4.89
CA ALA A 26 -11.40 3.41 5.61
C ALA A 26 -12.90 3.14 5.44
N GLU A 27 -13.36 2.83 4.21
CA GLU A 27 -14.75 2.48 3.93
C GLU A 27 -15.21 1.26 4.74
N VAL A 28 -14.42 0.18 4.73
CA VAL A 28 -14.75 -1.06 5.46
C VAL A 28 -14.73 -0.85 6.97
N THR A 29 -13.80 -0.03 7.47
CA THR A 29 -13.72 0.31 8.88
C THR A 29 -14.92 1.15 9.32
N ALA A 30 -15.32 2.13 8.50
CA ALA A 30 -16.51 2.94 8.78
C ALA A 30 -17.79 2.08 8.80
N ALA A 31 -17.94 1.15 7.85
CA ALA A 31 -19.07 0.21 7.80
C ALA A 31 -19.11 -0.71 9.04
N LEU A 32 -17.94 -1.11 9.55
CA LEU A 32 -17.84 -1.92 10.78
C LEU A 32 -18.16 -1.12 12.05
N ASP A 33 -17.80 0.16 12.10
CA ASP A 33 -18.08 1.03 13.24
C ASP A 33 -19.54 1.49 13.29
N GLU A 34 -20.25 1.48 12.15
CA GLU A 34 -21.66 1.82 12.11
C GLU A 34 -22.52 0.76 12.85
N PRO A 35 -23.42 1.19 13.76
CA PRO A 35 -24.40 0.29 14.35
C PRO A 35 -25.37 -0.17 13.26
N SER A 36 -25.18 -1.40 12.81
CA SER A 36 -25.94 -2.07 11.76
C SER A 36 -26.62 -3.30 12.34
N ASN A 37 -27.84 -3.58 11.86
CA ASN A 37 -28.62 -4.79 12.13
C ASN A 37 -28.12 -6.00 11.32
N ASP A 38 -26.99 -5.88 10.61
CA ASP A 38 -26.35 -7.01 9.94
C ASP A 38 -26.13 -8.16 10.92
N ASP A 39 -26.46 -9.36 10.47
CA ASP A 39 -26.20 -10.58 11.23
C ASP A 39 -24.70 -10.79 11.44
N GLU A 40 -24.34 -11.54 12.48
CA GLU A 40 -22.95 -11.75 12.89
C GLU A 40 -22.08 -12.35 11.76
N ASP A 41 -22.66 -13.15 10.86
CA ASP A 41 -21.95 -13.70 9.70
C ASP A 41 -21.49 -12.62 8.71
N ALA A 42 -22.34 -11.61 8.44
CA ALA A 42 -21.99 -10.49 7.58
C ALA A 42 -20.91 -9.61 8.23
N ARG A 43 -20.99 -9.39 9.55
CA ARG A 43 -19.96 -8.70 10.33
C ARG A 43 -18.64 -9.47 10.34
N ALA A 44 -18.68 -10.81 10.48
CA ALA A 44 -17.50 -11.64 10.43
C ALA A 44 -16.81 -11.57 9.06
N GLU A 45 -17.57 -11.54 7.97
CA GLU A 45 -17.03 -11.39 6.62
C GLU A 45 -16.39 -10.02 6.42
N GLN A 46 -17.03 -8.94 6.88
CA GLN A 46 -16.44 -7.58 6.86
C GLN A 46 -15.11 -7.52 7.64
N ARG A 47 -15.01 -8.17 8.82
CA ARG A 47 -13.76 -8.25 9.59
C ARG A 47 -12.67 -9.04 8.86
N ARG A 48 -13.02 -10.14 8.17
CA ARG A 48 -12.08 -10.89 7.33
C ARG A 48 -11.59 -10.05 6.15
N HIS A 49 -12.50 -9.33 5.51
CA HIS A 49 -12.18 -8.43 4.41
C HIS A 49 -11.22 -7.32 4.87
N ARG A 50 -11.48 -6.71 6.03
CA ARG A 50 -10.56 -5.76 6.67
C ARG A 50 -9.17 -6.36 6.91
N ALA A 51 -9.09 -7.56 7.50
CA ALA A 51 -7.81 -8.22 7.74
C ALA A 51 -7.04 -8.55 6.44
N TRP A 52 -7.77 -8.86 5.37
CA TRP A 52 -7.19 -9.04 4.04
C TRP A 52 -6.61 -7.72 3.51
N LEU A 53 -7.32 -6.59 3.64
CA LEU A 53 -6.84 -5.26 3.26
C LEU A 53 -5.57 -4.88 4.05
N GLU A 54 -5.55 -5.11 5.37
CA GLU A 54 -4.37 -4.87 6.22
C GLU A 54 -3.14 -5.65 5.72
N ARG A 55 -3.35 -6.90 5.30
CA ARG A 55 -2.29 -7.74 4.74
C ARG A 55 -1.81 -7.24 3.39
N GLN A 56 -2.71 -6.81 2.50
CA GLN A 56 -2.32 -6.18 1.23
C GLN A 56 -1.49 -4.92 1.48
N ARG A 57 -1.92 -4.09 2.45
CA ARG A 57 -1.24 -2.83 2.79
C ARG A 57 0.16 -3.08 3.29
N ALA A 58 0.33 -4.04 4.20
CA ALA A 58 1.64 -4.43 4.68
C ALA A 58 2.56 -4.91 3.55
N GLY A 59 2.03 -5.72 2.61
CA GLY A 59 2.80 -6.20 1.46
C GLY A 59 3.24 -5.07 0.53
N LEU A 60 2.34 -4.15 0.22
CA LEU A 60 2.61 -3.00 -0.64
C LEU A 60 3.66 -2.06 -0.02
N LEU A 61 3.56 -1.80 1.29
CA LEU A 61 4.54 -0.99 2.04
C LEU A 61 5.95 -1.59 2.01
N VAL A 62 6.08 -2.92 2.02
CA VAL A 62 7.38 -3.59 1.86
C VAL A 62 7.96 -3.30 0.48
N VAL A 63 7.18 -3.50 -0.58
CA VAL A 63 7.63 -3.26 -1.96
C VAL A 63 7.97 -1.79 -2.20
N LEU A 64 7.19 -0.87 -1.63
CA LEU A 64 7.47 0.56 -1.67
C LEU A 64 8.81 0.87 -0.97
N SER A 65 9.02 0.33 0.23
CA SER A 65 10.27 0.52 0.98
C SER A 65 11.49 -0.01 0.25
N GLU A 66 11.38 -1.18 -0.40
CA GLU A 66 12.44 -1.76 -1.25
C GLU A 66 12.71 -0.89 -2.48
N THR A 67 11.66 -0.37 -3.11
CA THR A 67 11.77 0.54 -4.27
C THR A 67 12.43 1.85 -3.88
N GLU A 68 12.08 2.41 -2.73
CA GLU A 68 12.68 3.62 -2.19
C GLU A 68 14.15 3.42 -1.81
N ARG A 69 14.49 2.26 -1.21
CA ARG A 69 15.90 1.90 -0.97
C ARG A 69 16.69 1.82 -2.27
N ALA A 70 16.17 1.16 -3.30
CA ALA A 70 16.84 1.09 -4.61
C ALA A 70 17.01 2.47 -5.25
N LEU A 71 16.04 3.37 -5.13
CA LEU A 71 16.15 4.75 -5.60
C LEU A 71 17.25 5.54 -4.89
N LEU A 72 17.43 5.31 -3.57
CA LEU A 72 18.50 5.93 -2.79
C LEU A 72 19.88 5.39 -3.19
N GLU A 73 20.02 4.09 -3.42
CA GLU A 73 21.26 3.47 -3.89
C GLU A 73 21.70 4.04 -5.25
N PHE A 74 20.77 4.20 -6.20
CA PHE A 74 21.04 4.90 -7.47
C PHE A 74 21.51 6.35 -7.30
N GLY A 75 21.06 7.05 -6.25
CA GLY A 75 21.49 8.41 -5.93
C GLY A 75 22.84 8.47 -5.21
N ALA A 76 23.15 7.46 -4.40
CA ALA A 76 24.43 7.35 -3.69
C ALA A 76 25.58 6.97 -4.65
N ASP A 77 25.31 6.20 -5.70
CA ASP A 77 26.32 5.75 -6.67
C ASP A 77 26.60 6.77 -7.81
N GLY A 78 25.90 7.91 -7.85
CA GLY A 78 25.85 8.78 -9.04
C GLY A 78 25.97 10.30 -8.81
N TRP A 79 26.38 10.75 -7.63
CA TRP A 79 26.51 12.18 -7.31
C TRP A 79 27.93 12.64 -6.90
N ASP A 80 28.95 11.78 -7.06
CA ASP A 80 30.37 12.14 -6.94
C ASP A 80 31.05 12.23 -8.32
N ASP A 81 30.62 13.16 -9.19
CA ASP A 81 31.45 13.84 -10.21
C ASP A 81 30.57 14.88 -10.96
N PRO A 82 31.04 16.12 -11.28
CA PRO A 82 32.38 16.70 -11.14
C PRO A 82 32.55 17.79 -10.08
#